data_AF-A0A7W1JBJ5-F1
#
_entry.id   AF-A0A7W1JBJ5-F1
#
_cell.length_a   1.000
_cell.length_b   1.000
_cell.length_c   1.000
_cell.angle_alpha   90.00
_cell.angle_beta   90.00
_cell.angle_gamma   90.00
#
_symmetry.space_group_name_H-M   'P 1'
#
loop_
_entity.id
_entity.type
_entity.pdbx_description
1 polymer ?
#
loop_
_entity_poly.entity_id
_entity_poly.type
_entity_poly.pdbx_seq_one_letter_code
_entity_poly.pdbx_strand_id
1 'polypeptide(L)'
;MPFALLYIDERFQAIYRGWWKALLATANPYTGLTIADDPAVAIAELVNEDSCLFWTFTPYKAIPAEVMAQFEQRFARSLTKPGSSVAEVLAAWGGAPVQGDDAANGRIGLLPMWDLTQRKDARAQANARFLAELQREFYAGTRDYLREKLHFRGSVCGSNWITADARLLGPLDKWSVATCDMMDHHGYYGGPHVGSDRVGYSVNAGERYDDACALRFDPTEAEAKGRSPALPIMDITYDGKPAIISEIGWTQPNRFRADMPLIAAAYGALQGTDGFCFFATSSRTWDQTIGKFGIHDPAIMGQFPAAALMYRTGMVAPGDPVVSVHLALADLFALKGSPVVAAASLDDLRARDVPTGATVAAAAVTAIDPLAYLVGRVEVAVGEAAAPAIIADLAKRIDRAAGVVTSTTAQLAWNHQRGLVTIDTPMAQGATGFLAQAPIALGCVRVAAGFEYGAVVVVALDGRPLTQSKRMLLQVMSEESNFGWSAPGTGLRAIASIGGPPVVVRAFSGSVSLGRADAAALAVTPLDANGYPDTSAAGAGHANAITLLPGTMYYLIGE
;
A
#
# COMPACT_ATOMS: atom_id res chain seq x y z
N MET A 1 -12.00 21.36 2.02
CA MET A 1 -11.45 22.24 0.97
C MET A 1 -11.85 21.71 -0.38
N PRO A 2 -12.07 22.55 -1.39
CA PRO A 2 -12.24 22.07 -2.75
C PRO A 2 -10.97 21.33 -3.21
N PHE A 3 -11.13 20.06 -3.62
CA PHE A 3 -10.04 19.24 -4.16
C PHE A 3 -9.35 19.93 -5.35
N ALA A 4 -8.06 19.70 -5.50
CA ALA A 4 -7.18 20.27 -6.52
C ALA A 4 -6.91 21.80 -6.45
N LEU A 5 -7.60 22.57 -5.59
CA LEU A 5 -7.39 24.03 -5.50
C LEU A 5 -5.93 24.39 -5.16
N LEU A 6 -5.26 23.58 -4.35
CA LEU A 6 -3.85 23.77 -3.99
C LEU A 6 -2.91 23.79 -5.21
N TYR A 7 -3.23 23.02 -6.25
CA TYR A 7 -2.42 22.98 -7.47
C TYR A 7 -2.67 24.19 -8.38
N ILE A 8 -3.81 24.88 -8.22
CA ILE A 8 -4.32 25.88 -9.17
C ILE A 8 -4.10 27.32 -8.65
N ASP A 9 -4.48 27.59 -7.41
CA ASP A 9 -4.59 28.97 -6.89
C ASP A 9 -3.29 29.43 -6.22
N GLU A 10 -2.60 30.39 -6.85
CA GLU A 10 -1.32 30.92 -6.38
C GLU A 10 -1.41 31.61 -5.01
N ARG A 11 -2.55 32.24 -4.67
CA ARG A 11 -2.73 32.86 -3.36
C ARG A 11 -2.82 31.79 -2.29
N PHE A 12 -3.54 30.71 -2.58
CA PHE A 12 -3.65 29.59 -1.68
C PHE A 12 -2.30 28.85 -1.53
N GLN A 13 -1.53 28.68 -2.61
CA GLN A 13 -0.15 28.18 -2.54
C GLN A 13 0.76 29.06 -1.66
N ALA A 14 0.62 30.40 -1.74
CA ALA A 14 1.37 31.31 -0.89
C ALA A 14 1.00 31.16 0.60
N ILE A 15 -0.29 31.02 0.92
CA ILE A 15 -0.75 30.74 2.30
C ILE A 15 -0.20 29.40 2.79
N TYR A 16 -0.29 28.37 1.95
CA TYR A 16 0.19 27.02 2.25
C TYR A 16 1.71 26.99 2.51
N ARG A 17 2.52 27.67 1.68
CA ARG A 17 3.96 27.85 1.92
C ARG A 17 4.25 28.71 3.17
N GLY A 18 3.36 29.64 3.50
CA GLY A 18 3.38 30.39 4.75
C GLY A 18 3.20 29.49 5.98
N TRP A 19 2.29 28.52 5.90
CA TRP A 19 2.10 27.50 6.94
C TRP A 19 3.35 26.61 7.11
N TRP A 20 3.93 26.13 6.01
CA TRP A 20 5.20 25.38 6.07
C TRP A 20 6.32 26.18 6.73
N LYS A 21 6.44 27.47 6.43
CA LYS A 21 7.43 28.34 7.09
C LYS A 21 7.17 28.43 8.59
N ALA A 22 5.92 28.62 9.00
CA ALA A 22 5.57 28.67 10.41
C ALA A 22 5.88 27.33 11.11
N LEU A 23 5.61 26.20 10.48
CA LEU A 23 5.90 24.88 11.04
C LEU A 23 7.40 24.61 11.11
N LEU A 24 8.11 24.75 9.98
CA LEU A 24 9.50 24.31 9.86
C LEU A 24 10.51 25.26 10.48
N ALA A 25 10.25 26.57 10.49
CA ALA A 25 11.22 27.57 10.94
C ALA A 25 10.97 28.10 12.36
N THR A 26 9.85 27.75 13.01
CA THR A 26 9.61 28.15 14.39
C THR A 26 10.45 27.27 15.33
N ALA A 27 11.27 27.89 16.16
CA ALA A 27 12.05 27.17 17.16
C ALA A 27 11.14 26.54 18.20
N ASN A 28 11.33 25.26 18.46
CA ASN A 28 10.70 24.54 19.55
C ASN A 28 11.25 25.10 20.88
N PRO A 29 10.40 25.58 21.81
CA PRO A 29 10.85 26.20 23.05
C PRO A 29 11.55 25.21 24.00
N TYR A 30 11.40 23.90 23.80
CA TYR A 30 11.99 22.87 24.64
C TYR A 30 13.36 22.40 24.14
N THR A 31 13.57 22.35 22.82
CA THR A 31 14.84 21.87 22.21
C THR A 31 15.71 23.01 21.68
N GLY A 32 15.12 24.18 21.41
CA GLY A 32 15.76 25.30 20.72
C GLY A 32 15.97 25.08 19.22
N LEU A 33 15.65 23.89 18.70
CA LEU A 33 15.75 23.55 17.28
C LEU A 33 14.49 23.97 16.54
N THR A 34 14.65 24.35 15.27
CA THR A 34 13.52 24.41 14.34
C THR A 34 13.19 22.99 13.88
N ILE A 35 11.96 22.72 13.45
CA ILE A 35 11.63 21.40 12.86
C ILE A 35 12.51 21.15 11.61
N ALA A 36 12.93 22.20 10.90
CA ALA A 36 13.82 22.06 9.76
C ALA A 36 15.20 21.45 10.11
N ASP A 37 15.68 21.73 11.32
CA ASP A 37 16.97 21.28 11.84
C ASP A 37 16.85 20.08 12.80
N ASP A 38 15.62 19.72 13.22
CA ASP A 38 15.38 18.66 14.18
C ASP A 38 15.56 17.27 13.53
N PRO A 39 16.56 16.47 13.95
CA PRO A 39 16.80 15.16 13.37
C PRO A 39 15.68 14.15 13.65
N ALA A 40 14.69 14.49 14.49
CA ALA A 40 13.50 13.67 14.70
C ALA A 40 12.56 13.64 13.47
N VAL A 41 12.67 14.60 12.54
CA VAL A 41 11.80 14.67 11.35
C VAL A 41 12.55 14.21 10.10
N ALA A 42 12.16 13.05 9.58
CA ALA A 42 12.78 12.45 8.41
C ALA A 42 12.09 12.81 7.08
N ILE A 43 10.77 13.00 7.08
CA ILE A 43 9.95 13.11 5.86
C ILE A 43 8.93 14.25 6.01
N ALA A 44 8.73 15.03 4.95
CA ALA A 44 7.67 16.01 4.82
C ALA A 44 6.80 15.66 3.60
N GLU A 45 5.56 15.28 3.85
CA GLU A 45 4.55 15.05 2.82
C GLU A 45 3.85 16.35 2.46
N LEU A 46 3.84 16.68 1.16
CA LEU A 46 3.21 17.90 0.70
C LEU A 46 1.67 17.75 0.72
N VAL A 47 1.12 16.64 0.22
CA VAL A 47 -0.32 16.54 0.05
C VAL A 47 -0.83 15.12 0.33
N ASN A 48 -1.65 14.99 1.37
CA ASN A 48 -2.35 13.74 1.67
C ASN A 48 -3.55 13.54 0.73
N GLU A 49 -3.54 12.44 -0.03
CA GLU A 49 -4.68 11.92 -0.79
C GLU A 49 -5.39 12.93 -1.74
N ASP A 50 -4.63 13.69 -2.53
CA ASP A 50 -5.19 14.59 -3.56
C ASP A 50 -4.35 14.60 -4.85
N SER A 51 -5.01 14.59 -6.00
CA SER A 51 -4.41 14.63 -7.33
C SER A 51 -5.35 15.33 -8.31
N CYS A 52 -4.82 16.13 -9.24
CA CYS A 52 -5.64 16.69 -10.33
C CYS A 52 -6.12 15.61 -11.31
N LEU A 53 -5.58 14.39 -11.21
CA LEU A 53 -5.89 13.24 -12.05
C LEU A 53 -6.80 12.23 -11.35
N PHE A 54 -7.41 12.58 -10.22
CA PHE A 54 -8.38 11.75 -9.49
C PHE A 54 -9.83 12.22 -9.66
N TRP A 55 -10.81 11.35 -9.37
CA TRP A 55 -12.25 11.58 -9.57
C TRP A 55 -12.81 12.83 -8.88
N THR A 56 -12.13 13.35 -7.87
CA THR A 56 -12.50 14.59 -7.18
C THR A 56 -12.26 15.85 -8.03
N PHE A 57 -11.45 15.76 -9.10
CA PHE A 57 -11.35 16.81 -10.11
C PHE A 57 -12.64 16.91 -10.93
N THR A 58 -13.55 17.77 -10.44
CA THR A 58 -14.86 18.03 -11.04
C THR A 58 -15.04 19.52 -11.28
N PRO A 59 -14.65 20.02 -12.48
CA PRO A 59 -14.80 21.43 -12.86
C PRO A 59 -16.20 21.97 -12.52
N TYR A 60 -16.26 23.18 -11.97
CA TYR A 60 -17.49 23.87 -11.54
C TYR A 60 -18.31 23.21 -10.41
N LYS A 61 -18.06 21.96 -10.06
CA LYS A 61 -18.69 21.27 -8.91
C LYS A 61 -17.82 21.38 -7.66
N ALA A 62 -16.56 20.94 -7.75
CA ALA A 62 -15.60 21.07 -6.66
C ALA A 62 -14.89 22.42 -6.68
N ILE A 63 -14.69 23.03 -7.85
CA ILE A 63 -13.90 24.25 -8.01
C ILE A 63 -14.83 25.45 -8.29
N PRO A 64 -14.74 26.55 -7.52
CA PRO A 64 -15.56 27.75 -7.74
C PRO A 64 -15.39 28.33 -9.15
N ALA A 65 -16.46 28.91 -9.71
CA ALA A 65 -16.46 29.44 -11.08
C ALA A 65 -15.40 30.52 -11.35
N GLU A 66 -15.10 31.38 -10.36
CA GLU A 66 -14.05 32.40 -10.48
C GLU A 66 -12.65 31.79 -10.63
N VAL A 67 -12.38 30.72 -9.86
CA VAL A 67 -11.12 29.98 -9.96
C VAL A 67 -11.06 29.23 -11.28
N MET A 68 -12.16 28.61 -11.71
CA MET A 68 -12.24 27.94 -13.01
C MET A 68 -11.93 28.90 -14.16
N ALA A 69 -12.47 30.11 -14.16
CA ALA A 69 -12.21 31.08 -15.22
C ALA A 69 -10.70 31.39 -15.36
N GLN A 70 -10.00 31.59 -14.23
CA GLN A 70 -8.55 31.81 -14.24
C GLN A 70 -7.80 30.58 -14.73
N PHE A 71 -8.26 29.39 -14.33
CA PHE A 71 -7.64 28.14 -14.69
C PHE A 71 -7.79 27.81 -16.18
N GLU A 72 -8.96 28.07 -16.75
CA GLU A 72 -9.26 27.93 -18.18
C GLU A 72 -8.45 28.91 -19.04
N GLN A 73 -8.19 30.13 -18.54
CA GLN A 73 -7.28 31.06 -19.20
C GLN A 73 -5.84 30.55 -19.17
N ARG A 74 -5.39 29.94 -18.05
CA ARG A 74 -4.06 29.33 -17.96
C ARG A 74 -3.93 28.15 -18.92
N PHE A 75 -4.96 27.30 -19.00
CA PHE A 75 -5.00 26.20 -19.97
C PHE A 75 -4.93 26.73 -21.41
N ALA A 76 -5.74 27.74 -21.75
CA ALA A 76 -5.70 28.38 -23.06
C ALA A 76 -4.32 28.96 -23.41
N ARG A 77 -3.63 29.59 -22.44
CA ARG A 77 -2.25 30.09 -22.62
C ARG A 77 -1.24 28.98 -22.87
N SER A 78 -1.42 27.79 -22.27
CA SER A 78 -0.52 26.65 -22.52
C SER A 78 -0.62 26.09 -23.94
N LEU A 79 -1.73 26.37 -24.64
CA LEU A 79 -2.02 25.83 -25.98
C LEU A 79 -1.81 26.84 -27.10
N THR A 80 -1.80 28.13 -26.77
CA THR A 80 -1.66 29.22 -27.74
C THR A 80 -0.19 29.63 -27.86
N LYS A 81 0.29 29.68 -29.10
CA LYS A 81 1.58 30.27 -29.47
C LYS A 81 1.41 31.75 -29.84
N PRO A 82 2.48 32.57 -29.83
CA PRO A 82 2.43 33.94 -30.35
C PRO A 82 1.79 33.98 -31.74
N GLY A 83 0.69 34.73 -31.88
CA GLY A 83 -0.06 34.88 -33.12
C GLY A 83 -1.23 33.90 -33.34
N SER A 84 -1.46 32.94 -32.43
CA SER A 84 -2.64 32.06 -32.47
C SER A 84 -3.73 32.51 -31.50
N SER A 85 -5.00 32.24 -31.81
CA SER A 85 -6.16 32.59 -30.97
C SER A 85 -6.83 31.37 -30.34
N VAL A 86 -7.53 31.56 -29.22
CA VAL A 86 -8.35 30.50 -28.59
C VAL A 86 -9.42 29.97 -29.54
N ALA A 87 -9.99 30.84 -30.38
CA ALA A 87 -10.96 30.43 -31.38
C ALA A 87 -10.37 29.44 -32.40
N GLU A 88 -9.12 29.63 -32.82
CA GLU A 88 -8.43 28.71 -33.73
C GLU A 88 -8.17 27.35 -33.08
N VAL A 89 -7.76 27.33 -31.80
CA VAL A 89 -7.56 26.07 -31.06
C VAL A 89 -8.86 25.29 -30.93
N LEU A 90 -9.95 25.96 -30.51
CA LEU A 90 -11.26 25.33 -30.38
C LEU A 90 -11.80 24.84 -31.73
N ALA A 91 -11.62 25.62 -32.80
CA ALA A 91 -12.00 25.23 -34.15
C ALA A 91 -11.22 24.02 -34.66
N ALA A 92 -9.91 23.94 -34.35
CA ALA A 92 -9.06 22.82 -34.74
C ALA A 92 -9.43 21.51 -34.04
N TRP A 93 -9.88 21.58 -32.79
CA TRP A 93 -10.40 20.39 -32.08
C TRP A 93 -11.80 19.98 -32.55
N GLY A 94 -12.64 20.95 -32.90
CA GLY A 94 -14.04 20.71 -33.25
C GLY A 94 -14.85 20.08 -32.12
N GLY A 95 -15.99 19.48 -32.47
CA GLY A 95 -16.88 18.81 -31.52
C GLY A 95 -17.79 19.75 -30.72
N ALA A 96 -18.49 19.19 -29.73
CA ALA A 96 -19.38 19.94 -28.87
C ALA A 96 -18.60 20.86 -27.91
N PRO A 97 -19.08 22.08 -27.62
CA PRO A 97 -18.50 22.94 -26.60
C PRO A 97 -18.45 22.22 -25.25
N VAL A 98 -17.37 22.43 -24.51
CA VAL A 98 -17.25 22.01 -23.12
C VAL A 98 -17.54 23.21 -22.23
N GLN A 99 -18.14 22.97 -21.07
CA GLN A 99 -18.39 24.03 -20.10
C GLN A 99 -17.09 24.79 -19.78
N GLY A 100 -17.12 26.11 -19.93
CA GLY A 100 -15.95 26.99 -19.76
C GLY A 100 -15.31 27.47 -21.05
N ASP A 101 -15.65 26.87 -22.21
CA ASP A 101 -15.22 27.39 -23.51
C ASP A 101 -15.78 28.80 -23.74
N ASP A 102 -14.88 29.77 -23.86
CA ASP A 102 -15.22 31.18 -24.08
C ASP A 102 -14.04 31.88 -24.75
N ALA A 103 -14.02 31.78 -26.08
CA ALA A 103 -12.96 32.34 -26.92
C ALA A 103 -12.82 33.86 -26.78
N ALA A 104 -13.93 34.58 -26.52
CA ALA A 104 -13.92 36.03 -26.38
C ALA A 104 -13.13 36.48 -25.14
N ASN A 105 -13.19 35.69 -24.06
CA ASN A 105 -12.45 35.95 -22.83
C ASN A 105 -11.17 35.10 -22.69
N GLY A 106 -10.74 34.46 -23.79
CA GLY A 106 -9.50 33.67 -23.83
C GLY A 106 -9.53 32.42 -22.96
N ARG A 107 -10.69 31.74 -22.87
CA ARG A 107 -10.89 30.55 -22.02
C ARG A 107 -11.15 29.30 -22.84
N ILE A 108 -10.52 28.21 -22.42
CA ILE A 108 -10.78 26.84 -22.89
C ILE A 108 -11.19 26.01 -21.68
N GLY A 109 -12.39 25.43 -21.74
CA GLY A 109 -12.93 24.57 -20.69
C GLY A 109 -12.09 23.31 -20.48
N LEU A 110 -12.07 22.80 -19.25
CA LEU A 110 -11.40 21.56 -18.90
C LEU A 110 -12.41 20.41 -18.84
N LEU A 111 -12.02 19.25 -19.37
CA LEU A 111 -12.79 18.02 -19.29
C LEU A 111 -12.78 17.50 -17.83
N PRO A 112 -13.93 17.04 -17.31
CA PRO A 112 -13.93 16.27 -16.07
C PRO A 112 -13.25 14.90 -16.29
N MET A 113 -12.83 14.26 -15.20
CA MET A 113 -12.07 13.00 -15.27
C MET A 113 -12.78 11.87 -16.04
N TRP A 114 -14.11 11.80 -15.96
CA TRP A 114 -14.86 10.82 -16.75
C TRP A 114 -14.60 10.97 -18.25
N ASP A 115 -14.77 12.18 -18.79
CA ASP A 115 -14.50 12.43 -20.21
C ASP A 115 -13.02 12.18 -20.57
N LEU A 116 -12.10 12.50 -19.66
CA LEU A 116 -10.67 12.29 -19.87
C LEU A 116 -10.30 10.80 -19.99
N THR A 117 -10.98 9.92 -19.24
CA THR A 117 -10.74 8.46 -19.31
C THR A 117 -11.41 7.81 -20.52
N GLN A 118 -12.48 8.40 -21.05
CA GLN A 118 -13.19 7.88 -22.23
C GLN A 118 -12.63 8.39 -23.56
N ARG A 119 -11.94 9.54 -23.57
CA ARG A 119 -11.48 10.22 -24.79
C ARG A 119 -9.97 10.17 -24.92
N LYS A 120 -9.50 10.06 -26.16
CA LYS A 120 -8.06 10.14 -26.52
C LYS A 120 -7.79 11.19 -27.61
N ASP A 121 -8.75 12.07 -27.86
CA ASP A 121 -8.61 13.14 -28.84
C ASP A 121 -7.61 14.21 -28.40
N ALA A 122 -7.26 15.13 -29.30
CA ALA A 122 -6.27 16.17 -29.04
C ALA A 122 -6.62 17.05 -27.82
N ARG A 123 -7.91 17.24 -27.53
CA ARG A 123 -8.36 17.98 -26.35
C ARG A 123 -8.09 17.20 -25.07
N ALA A 124 -8.43 15.92 -25.02
CA ALA A 124 -8.15 15.06 -23.88
C ALA A 124 -6.65 14.94 -23.59
N GLN A 125 -5.83 14.77 -24.64
CA GLN A 125 -4.36 14.73 -24.51
C GLN A 125 -3.80 16.06 -23.95
N ALA A 126 -4.23 17.19 -24.51
CA ALA A 126 -3.86 18.51 -24.02
C ALA A 126 -4.27 18.74 -22.56
N ASN A 127 -5.48 18.32 -22.19
CA ASN A 127 -6.00 18.46 -20.84
C ASN A 127 -5.21 17.60 -19.83
N ALA A 128 -4.93 16.34 -20.15
CA ALA A 128 -4.17 15.44 -19.28
C ALA A 128 -2.74 15.97 -19.06
N ARG A 129 -2.09 16.40 -20.15
CA ARG A 129 -0.77 17.03 -20.10
C ARG A 129 -0.75 18.26 -19.19
N PHE A 130 -1.69 19.18 -19.39
CA PHE A 130 -1.77 20.41 -18.61
C PHE A 130 -1.95 20.16 -17.12
N LEU A 131 -2.83 19.21 -16.74
CA LEU A 131 -3.02 18.85 -15.32
C LEU A 131 -1.78 18.19 -14.71
N ALA A 132 -1.10 17.31 -15.45
CA ALA A 132 0.13 16.65 -14.98
C ALA A 132 1.29 17.65 -14.83
N GLU A 133 1.46 18.56 -15.80
CA GLU A 133 2.47 19.64 -15.74
C GLU A 133 2.17 20.60 -14.58
N LEU A 134 0.90 20.95 -14.32
CA LEU A 134 0.49 21.77 -13.19
C LEU A 134 0.86 21.14 -11.83
N GLN A 135 0.55 19.85 -11.64
CA GLN A 135 0.94 19.12 -10.43
C GLN A 135 2.46 19.11 -10.27
N ARG A 136 3.19 18.82 -11.35
CA ARG A 136 4.65 18.77 -11.34
C ARG A 136 5.28 20.11 -10.97
N GLU A 137 4.78 21.21 -11.53
CA GLU A 137 5.23 22.57 -11.20
C GLU A 137 5.01 22.90 -9.73
N PHE A 138 3.84 22.55 -9.17
CA PHE A 138 3.54 22.75 -7.76
C PHE A 138 4.49 21.96 -6.85
N TYR A 139 4.67 20.67 -7.11
CA TYR A 139 5.54 19.81 -6.30
C TYR A 139 6.99 20.28 -6.36
N ALA A 140 7.54 20.54 -7.55
CA ALA A 140 8.89 21.05 -7.70
C ALA A 140 9.08 22.38 -6.96
N GLY A 141 8.21 23.36 -7.21
CA GLY A 141 8.33 24.69 -6.61
C GLY A 141 8.16 24.68 -5.09
N THR A 142 7.33 23.80 -4.54
CA THR A 142 7.14 23.68 -3.08
C THR A 142 8.28 22.90 -2.43
N ARG A 143 8.77 21.81 -3.04
CA ARG A 143 9.99 21.11 -2.62
C ARG A 143 11.17 22.09 -2.56
N ASP A 144 11.38 22.88 -3.61
CA ASP A 144 12.48 23.85 -3.68
C ASP A 144 12.33 24.95 -2.62
N TYR A 145 11.10 25.39 -2.35
CA TYR A 145 10.85 26.32 -1.25
C TYR A 145 11.25 25.72 0.12
N LEU A 146 10.86 24.47 0.42
CA LEU A 146 11.26 23.77 1.65
C LEU A 146 12.78 23.61 1.75
N ARG A 147 13.44 23.19 0.65
CA ARG A 147 14.88 22.94 0.60
C ARG A 147 15.71 24.23 0.64
N GLU A 148 15.42 25.18 -0.24
CA GLU A 148 16.28 26.34 -0.47
C GLU A 148 15.95 27.52 0.45
N LYS A 149 14.67 27.70 0.82
CA LYS A 149 14.24 28.84 1.65
C LYS A 149 14.09 28.48 3.12
N LEU A 150 13.66 27.26 3.43
CA LEU A 150 13.48 26.79 4.81
C LEU A 150 14.61 25.87 5.29
N HIS A 151 15.54 25.50 4.41
CA HIS A 151 16.70 24.65 4.72
C HIS A 151 16.32 23.26 5.29
N PHE A 152 15.11 22.76 4.98
CA PHE A 152 14.67 21.45 5.45
C PHE A 152 15.59 20.35 4.93
N ARG A 153 16.08 19.49 5.84
CA ARG A 153 17.05 18.44 5.52
C ARG A 153 16.44 17.06 5.28
N GLY A 154 15.24 16.79 5.83
CA GLY A 154 14.51 15.54 5.59
C GLY A 154 14.01 15.42 4.14
N SER A 155 13.55 14.24 3.73
CA SER A 155 13.01 14.01 2.39
C SER A 155 11.65 14.66 2.20
N VAL A 156 11.39 15.18 1.01
CA VAL A 156 10.06 15.68 0.64
C VAL A 156 9.37 14.63 -0.23
N CYS A 157 8.14 14.24 0.12
CA CYS A 157 7.27 13.42 -0.73
C CYS A 157 6.10 14.27 -1.27
N GLY A 158 5.61 13.94 -2.47
CA GLY A 158 4.52 14.66 -3.14
C GLY A 158 3.16 14.28 -2.56
N SER A 159 2.35 13.61 -3.37
CA SER A 159 1.16 12.91 -2.88
C SER A 159 1.30 11.40 -3.02
N ASN A 160 0.71 10.72 -2.07
CA ASN A 160 0.53 9.30 -1.84
C ASN A 160 -0.69 8.71 -2.60
N TRP A 161 -1.32 9.49 -3.47
CA TRP A 161 -2.63 9.15 -4.03
C TRP A 161 -2.64 8.29 -5.30
N ILE A 162 -3.86 7.88 -5.66
CA ILE A 162 -4.18 7.19 -6.91
C ILE A 162 -4.87 8.13 -7.91
N THR A 163 -5.12 7.62 -9.12
CA THR A 163 -5.76 8.38 -10.21
C THR A 163 -7.08 7.75 -10.64
N ALA A 164 -7.85 8.49 -11.44
CA ALA A 164 -9.12 8.02 -11.99
C ALA A 164 -8.96 6.82 -12.93
N ASP A 165 -7.79 6.68 -13.57
CA ASP A 165 -7.42 5.53 -14.38
C ASP A 165 -5.93 5.23 -14.19
N ALA A 166 -5.64 4.13 -13.48
CA ALA A 166 -4.27 3.73 -13.14
C ALA A 166 -3.39 3.46 -14.37
N ARG A 167 -3.98 3.14 -15.53
CA ARG A 167 -3.27 2.81 -16.77
C ARG A 167 -2.91 4.07 -17.55
N LEU A 168 -3.88 4.97 -17.71
CA LEU A 168 -3.73 6.19 -18.51
C LEU A 168 -3.08 7.31 -17.71
N LEU A 169 -3.50 7.50 -16.47
CA LEU A 169 -3.17 8.67 -15.66
C LEU A 169 -2.16 8.35 -14.55
N GLY A 170 -2.11 7.10 -14.07
CA GLY A 170 -1.16 6.68 -13.02
C GLY A 170 0.30 7.04 -13.33
N PRO A 171 0.86 6.67 -14.49
CA PRO A 171 2.23 7.04 -14.84
C PRO A 171 2.46 8.56 -14.97
N LEU A 172 1.45 9.32 -15.41
CA LEU A 172 1.52 10.79 -15.48
C LEU A 172 1.56 11.41 -14.08
N ASP A 173 0.77 10.88 -13.15
CA ASP A 173 0.77 11.31 -11.76
C ASP A 173 2.12 11.00 -11.09
N LYS A 174 2.64 9.77 -11.23
CA LYS A 174 3.96 9.41 -10.69
C LYS A 174 5.09 10.19 -11.34
N TRP A 175 5.01 10.47 -12.64
CA TRP A 175 5.92 11.42 -13.29
C TRP A 175 5.81 12.82 -12.68
N SER A 176 4.62 13.32 -12.35
CA SER A 176 4.46 14.62 -11.72
C SER A 176 5.09 14.66 -10.31
N VAL A 177 4.93 13.59 -9.53
CA VAL A 177 5.47 13.44 -8.17
C VAL A 177 6.98 13.20 -8.18
N ALA A 178 7.55 12.65 -9.25
CA ALA A 178 8.99 12.35 -9.38
C ALA A 178 9.92 13.57 -9.27
N THR A 179 9.41 14.79 -9.17
CA THR A 179 10.23 15.92 -8.73
C THR A 179 10.61 15.80 -7.25
N CYS A 180 9.76 15.25 -6.39
CA CYS A 180 10.05 15.03 -4.97
C CYS A 180 11.14 13.97 -4.74
N ASP A 181 11.60 13.84 -3.49
CA ASP A 181 12.76 13.00 -3.14
C ASP A 181 12.43 11.50 -3.08
N MET A 182 11.17 11.17 -2.80
CA MET A 182 10.67 9.79 -2.69
C MET A 182 9.24 9.66 -3.23
N MET A 183 8.89 8.43 -3.58
CA MET A 183 7.54 8.02 -3.92
C MET A 183 6.80 7.54 -2.68
N ASP A 184 5.48 7.73 -2.70
CA ASP A 184 4.59 7.27 -1.65
C ASP A 184 3.30 6.72 -2.25
N HIS A 185 2.68 5.80 -1.53
CA HIS A 185 1.33 5.32 -1.80
C HIS A 185 0.62 4.87 -0.54
N HIS A 186 -0.70 5.00 -0.54
CA HIS A 186 -1.57 4.38 0.45
C HIS A 186 -2.20 3.10 -0.11
N GLY A 187 -2.51 2.15 0.76
CA GLY A 187 -3.34 1.03 0.34
C GLY A 187 -3.93 0.23 1.48
N TYR A 188 -5.20 -0.09 1.32
CA TYR A 188 -5.97 -0.86 2.28
C TYR A 188 -6.47 -2.16 1.67
N TYR A 189 -6.63 -3.18 2.51
CA TYR A 189 -7.26 -4.43 2.11
C TYR A 189 -8.40 -4.78 3.07
N GLY A 190 -9.45 -5.39 2.55
CA GLY A 190 -10.62 -5.76 3.33
C GLY A 190 -11.64 -6.52 2.48
N GLY A 191 -12.59 -7.15 3.16
CA GLY A 191 -13.76 -7.73 2.51
C GLY A 191 -14.86 -6.69 2.28
N PRO A 192 -15.94 -7.07 1.60
CA PRO A 192 -17.07 -6.16 1.40
C PRO A 192 -17.65 -5.75 2.77
N HIS A 193 -17.91 -4.45 2.96
CA HIS A 193 -18.55 -3.91 4.16
C HIS A 193 -19.59 -2.84 3.79
N VAL A 194 -20.88 -3.10 4.06
CA VAL A 194 -22.01 -2.30 3.57
C VAL A 194 -23.09 -2.10 4.64
N GLY A 195 -23.91 -1.06 4.49
CA GLY A 195 -25.11 -0.86 5.30
C GLY A 195 -25.38 0.60 5.63
N SER A 196 -24.46 1.26 6.34
CA SER A 196 -24.60 2.65 6.76
C SER A 196 -23.79 3.63 5.91
N ASP A 197 -24.00 4.93 6.13
CA ASP A 197 -23.16 6.00 5.60
C ASP A 197 -21.76 6.04 6.25
N ARG A 198 -21.55 5.33 7.36
CA ARG A 198 -20.31 5.34 8.17
C ARG A 198 -19.39 4.15 7.96
N VAL A 199 -19.77 3.17 7.13
CA VAL A 199 -19.01 1.91 6.90
C VAL A 199 -17.55 2.14 6.50
N GLY A 200 -17.25 3.30 5.92
CA GLY A 200 -15.89 3.62 5.49
C GLY A 200 -14.94 4.04 6.61
N TYR A 201 -15.44 4.45 7.77
CA TYR A 201 -14.59 4.85 8.90
C TYR A 201 -14.98 4.21 10.23
N SER A 202 -15.99 3.36 10.26
CA SER A 202 -16.48 2.71 11.48
C SER A 202 -17.11 1.35 11.18
N VAL A 203 -17.27 0.55 12.24
CA VAL A 203 -17.95 -0.75 12.22
C VAL A 203 -19.10 -0.70 13.22
N ASN A 204 -20.33 -0.97 12.76
CA ASN A 204 -21.55 -0.81 13.55
C ASN A 204 -22.45 -2.04 13.46
N ALA A 205 -23.23 -2.29 14.52
CA ALA A 205 -24.26 -3.33 14.49
C ALA A 205 -25.31 -3.03 13.41
N GLY A 206 -25.80 -4.08 12.74
CA GLY A 206 -26.75 -3.99 11.62
C GLY A 206 -26.10 -3.81 10.24
N GLU A 207 -24.83 -3.38 10.17
CA GLU A 207 -24.05 -3.43 8.93
C GLU A 207 -23.76 -4.88 8.52
N ARG A 208 -23.42 -5.10 7.24
CA ARG A 208 -23.13 -6.42 6.69
C ARG A 208 -21.73 -6.47 6.13
N TYR A 209 -21.02 -7.58 6.35
CA TYR A 209 -19.70 -7.80 5.79
C TYR A 209 -19.46 -9.25 5.39
N ASP A 210 -18.41 -9.49 4.60
CA ASP A 210 -17.84 -10.81 4.42
C ASP A 210 -16.32 -10.77 4.66
N ASP A 211 -15.73 -11.88 5.07
CA ASP A 211 -14.27 -11.92 5.25
C ASP A 211 -13.58 -12.05 3.89
N ALA A 212 -12.40 -11.45 3.76
CA ALA A 212 -11.54 -11.61 2.59
C ALA A 212 -10.13 -11.95 3.04
N CYS A 213 -9.57 -13.04 2.51
CA CYS A 213 -8.20 -13.45 2.79
C CYS A 213 -7.29 -12.95 1.65
N ALA A 214 -6.33 -12.09 1.99
CA ALA A 214 -5.38 -11.54 1.02
C ALA A 214 -4.59 -12.64 0.29
N LEU A 215 -4.38 -13.77 0.99
CA LEU A 215 -3.59 -14.88 0.48
C LEU A 215 -4.34 -15.79 -0.49
N ARG A 216 -5.68 -15.75 -0.51
CA ARG A 216 -6.49 -16.70 -1.28
C ARG A 216 -7.25 -16.01 -2.41
N PHE A 217 -6.83 -16.25 -3.65
CA PHE A 217 -7.45 -15.68 -4.84
C PHE A 217 -7.32 -16.60 -6.06
N ASP A 218 -8.24 -16.44 -7.01
CA ASP A 218 -8.16 -17.08 -8.33
C ASP A 218 -7.64 -16.07 -9.37
N PRO A 219 -6.40 -16.24 -9.87
CA PRO A 219 -5.83 -15.34 -10.87
C PRO A 219 -6.54 -15.47 -12.23
N THR A 220 -7.12 -16.63 -12.56
CA THR A 220 -7.84 -16.85 -13.82
C THR A 220 -9.18 -16.12 -13.79
N GLU A 221 -9.88 -16.18 -12.66
CA GLU A 221 -11.10 -15.40 -12.46
C GLU A 221 -10.80 -13.90 -12.48
N ALA A 222 -9.70 -13.49 -11.82
CA ALA A 222 -9.25 -12.12 -11.83
C ALA A 222 -8.99 -11.66 -13.28
N GLU A 223 -8.15 -12.37 -14.03
CA GLU A 223 -7.84 -12.10 -15.43
C GLU A 223 -9.09 -12.07 -16.34
N ALA A 224 -9.95 -13.09 -16.24
CA ALA A 224 -11.19 -13.17 -17.03
C ALA A 224 -12.16 -12.01 -16.75
N LYS A 225 -12.10 -11.42 -15.56
CA LYS A 225 -12.88 -10.24 -15.16
C LYS A 225 -12.08 -8.93 -15.31
N GLY A 226 -10.88 -8.96 -15.88
CA GLY A 226 -9.96 -7.82 -15.98
C GLY A 226 -9.48 -7.30 -14.62
N ARG A 227 -9.64 -8.04 -13.53
CA ARG A 227 -9.24 -7.65 -12.18
C ARG A 227 -7.80 -8.08 -11.90
N SER A 228 -7.11 -7.30 -11.08
CA SER A 228 -5.82 -7.72 -10.51
C SER A 228 -6.06 -8.26 -9.09
N PRO A 229 -5.44 -9.38 -8.67
CA PRO A 229 -5.40 -9.83 -7.28
C PRO A 229 -4.48 -8.95 -6.42
N ALA A 230 -4.33 -7.67 -6.79
CA ALA A 230 -3.29 -6.81 -6.28
C ALA A 230 -3.54 -6.46 -4.81
N LEU A 231 -2.46 -6.47 -4.05
CA LEU A 231 -2.42 -6.01 -2.68
C LEU A 231 -1.63 -4.71 -2.61
N PRO A 232 -1.85 -3.86 -1.60
CA PRO A 232 -1.03 -2.66 -1.34
C PRO A 232 0.48 -2.90 -1.32
N ILE A 233 0.90 -4.12 -0.96
CA ILE A 233 2.31 -4.55 -0.90
C ILE A 233 2.91 -4.90 -2.28
N MET A 234 2.09 -4.97 -3.32
CA MET A 234 2.52 -5.22 -4.70
C MET A 234 2.88 -3.88 -5.36
N ASP A 235 3.99 -3.33 -4.90
CA ASP A 235 4.44 -2.00 -5.24
C ASP A 235 5.15 -1.95 -6.61
N ILE A 236 5.24 -0.75 -7.18
CA ILE A 236 6.01 -0.44 -8.38
C ILE A 236 7.06 0.62 -8.02
N THR A 237 8.33 0.31 -8.28
CA THR A 237 9.37 1.33 -8.17
C THR A 237 9.35 2.23 -9.41
N TYR A 238 9.28 3.55 -9.19
CA TYR A 238 9.31 4.55 -10.27
C TYR A 238 10.64 5.29 -10.32
N ASP A 239 11.27 5.35 -11.49
CA ASP A 239 12.51 6.10 -11.78
C ASP A 239 13.66 5.82 -10.79
N GLY A 240 13.69 4.62 -10.20
CA GLY A 240 14.69 4.22 -9.20
C GLY A 240 14.66 5.04 -7.90
N LYS A 241 13.57 5.76 -7.64
CA LYS A 241 13.41 6.54 -6.40
C LYS A 241 13.12 5.63 -5.22
N PRO A 242 13.53 6.05 -4.01
CA PRO A 242 13.03 5.45 -2.79
C PRO A 242 11.50 5.47 -2.76
N ALA A 243 10.88 4.40 -2.28
CA ALA A 243 9.42 4.25 -2.24
C ALA A 243 8.97 3.78 -0.86
N ILE A 244 7.98 4.46 -0.28
CA ILE A 244 7.37 4.08 0.99
C ILE A 244 5.87 3.83 0.83
N ILE A 245 5.29 3.12 1.80
CA ILE A 245 3.83 3.03 1.98
C ILE A 245 3.50 3.75 3.28
N SER A 246 3.17 5.04 3.21
CA SER A 246 2.92 5.84 4.41
C SER A 246 1.57 5.55 5.10
N GLU A 247 0.67 4.82 4.44
CA GLU A 247 -0.48 4.19 5.09
C GLU A 247 -0.80 2.82 4.48
N ILE A 248 -0.71 1.78 5.32
CA ILE A 248 -1.16 0.43 5.01
C ILE A 248 -2.02 -0.16 6.13
N GLY A 249 -3.12 -0.83 5.78
CA GLY A 249 -3.99 -1.43 6.80
C GLY A 249 -4.98 -2.48 6.26
N TRP A 250 -5.10 -3.60 6.98
CA TRP A 250 -6.16 -4.58 6.73
C TRP A 250 -7.35 -4.20 7.59
N THR A 251 -8.39 -3.68 6.96
CA THR A 251 -9.51 -3.04 7.65
C THR A 251 -10.47 -4.04 8.28
N GLN A 252 -11.07 -3.64 9.40
CA GLN A 252 -12.19 -4.35 9.99
C GLN A 252 -13.51 -4.01 9.27
N PRO A 253 -14.53 -4.87 9.33
CA PRO A 253 -14.51 -6.23 9.89
C PRO A 253 -13.82 -7.23 8.95
N ASN A 254 -12.83 -7.96 9.45
CA ASN A 254 -12.19 -9.07 8.73
C ASN A 254 -11.41 -9.97 9.69
N ARG A 255 -11.67 -11.28 9.69
CA ARG A 255 -10.91 -12.22 10.54
C ARG A 255 -9.49 -12.51 10.02
N PHE A 256 -9.23 -12.29 8.74
CA PHE A 256 -7.97 -12.65 8.08
C PHE A 256 -6.94 -11.51 8.08
N ARG A 257 -6.59 -10.98 9.25
CA ARG A 257 -5.64 -9.85 9.40
C ARG A 257 -4.23 -10.27 9.78
N ALA A 258 -4.07 -11.46 10.34
CA ALA A 258 -2.79 -11.95 10.86
C ALA A 258 -1.70 -12.15 9.78
N ASP A 259 -2.04 -12.10 8.49
CA ASP A 259 -1.05 -12.18 7.41
C ASP A 259 -0.27 -10.87 7.23
N MET A 260 -0.90 -9.73 7.50
CA MET A 260 -0.45 -8.42 7.02
C MET A 260 0.98 -8.08 7.46
N PRO A 261 1.38 -8.20 8.74
CA PRO A 261 2.72 -7.80 9.16
C PRO A 261 3.82 -8.64 8.52
N LEU A 262 3.60 -9.96 8.36
CA LEU A 262 4.59 -10.85 7.77
C LEU A 262 4.69 -10.68 6.26
N ILE A 263 3.57 -10.54 5.54
CA ILE A 263 3.64 -10.30 4.10
C ILE A 263 4.19 -8.91 3.77
N ALA A 264 3.90 -7.88 4.58
CA ALA A 264 4.51 -6.56 4.42
C ALA A 264 6.03 -6.63 4.60
N ALA A 265 6.51 -7.30 5.66
CA ALA A 265 7.94 -7.46 5.88
C ALA A 265 8.63 -8.31 4.79
N ALA A 266 8.02 -9.42 4.37
CA ALA A 266 8.62 -10.34 3.41
C ALA A 266 8.56 -9.82 1.97
N TYR A 267 7.37 -9.45 1.49
CA TYR A 267 7.20 -8.97 0.12
C TYR A 267 7.61 -7.51 -0.04
N GLY A 268 7.56 -6.68 1.00
CA GLY A 268 8.19 -5.36 0.98
C GLY A 268 9.69 -5.45 0.74
N ALA A 269 10.39 -6.34 1.46
CA ALA A 269 11.80 -6.60 1.24
C ALA A 269 12.08 -7.17 -0.18
N LEU A 270 11.23 -8.10 -0.66
CA LEU A 270 11.34 -8.63 -2.02
C LEU A 270 11.21 -7.52 -3.08
N GLN A 271 10.22 -6.64 -2.92
CA GLN A 271 9.91 -5.56 -3.85
C GLN A 271 10.89 -4.39 -3.75
N GLY A 272 11.63 -4.27 -2.65
CA GLY A 272 12.50 -3.13 -2.41
C GLY A 272 11.74 -1.88 -1.97
N THR A 273 10.57 -2.05 -1.34
CA THR A 273 9.91 -0.96 -0.61
C THR A 273 10.84 -0.53 0.53
N ASP A 274 11.04 0.78 0.72
CA ASP A 274 11.98 1.35 1.69
C ASP A 274 11.35 1.64 3.06
N GLY A 275 10.03 1.70 3.16
CA GLY A 275 9.36 1.95 4.44
C GLY A 275 7.86 1.63 4.43
N PHE A 276 7.35 1.28 5.61
CA PHE A 276 5.93 1.09 5.88
C PHE A 276 5.53 1.88 7.11
N CYS A 277 4.45 2.63 7.00
CA CYS A 277 3.72 3.20 8.13
C CYS A 277 2.34 2.54 8.17
N PHE A 278 2.12 1.74 9.21
CA PHE A 278 0.85 1.04 9.40
C PHE A 278 -0.18 2.03 9.95
N PHE A 279 -1.36 2.08 9.32
CA PHE A 279 -2.43 2.99 9.71
C PHE A 279 -3.52 2.21 10.44
N ALA A 280 -3.92 2.56 11.68
CA ALA A 280 -3.52 3.70 12.50
C ALA A 280 -3.37 3.39 14.00
N THR A 281 -2.50 4.16 14.65
CA THR A 281 -2.31 4.17 16.11
C THR A 281 -3.23 5.21 16.77
N SER A 282 -4.01 4.81 17.78
CA SER A 282 -4.93 5.73 18.50
C SER A 282 -4.66 5.84 20.01
N SER A 283 -3.74 5.02 20.52
CA SER A 283 -3.36 4.93 21.94
C SER A 283 -1.84 4.89 22.10
N ARG A 284 -1.31 5.00 23.32
CA ARG A 284 0.12 4.77 23.61
C ARG A 284 0.45 3.29 23.86
N THR A 285 -0.58 2.48 24.09
CA THR A 285 -0.48 1.04 24.42
C THR A 285 -1.46 0.27 23.55
N TRP A 286 -1.61 -1.03 23.82
CA TRP A 286 -2.69 -1.87 23.28
C TRP A 286 -4.05 -1.18 23.34
N ASP A 287 -4.79 -1.27 22.25
CA ASP A 287 -6.17 -0.81 22.19
C ASP A 287 -7.07 -1.78 22.99
N GLN A 288 -8.07 -1.22 23.67
CA GLN A 288 -9.03 -2.02 24.44
C GLN A 288 -10.05 -2.73 23.55
N THR A 289 -10.24 -2.22 22.33
CA THR A 289 -11.17 -2.73 21.32
C THR A 289 -10.57 -2.52 19.93
N ILE A 290 -10.88 -3.41 19.01
CA ILE A 290 -10.51 -3.28 17.61
C ILE A 290 -11.49 -2.34 16.89
N GLY A 291 -10.94 -1.32 16.21
CA GLY A 291 -11.67 -0.39 15.35
C GLY A 291 -11.47 -0.66 13.85
N LYS A 292 -12.08 0.17 12.98
CA LYS A 292 -12.00 0.03 11.51
C LYS A 292 -10.55 -0.06 10.99
N PHE A 293 -9.67 0.79 11.54
CA PHE A 293 -8.28 0.95 11.10
C PHE A 293 -7.24 0.66 12.20
N GLY A 294 -7.64 0.34 13.43
CA GLY A 294 -6.69 0.22 14.55
C GLY A 294 -5.60 -0.84 14.29
N ILE A 295 -4.36 -0.56 14.72
CA ILE A 295 -3.24 -1.51 14.61
C ILE A 295 -2.63 -1.91 15.97
N HIS A 296 -3.01 -1.25 17.08
CA HIS A 296 -2.54 -1.59 18.42
C HIS A 296 -3.26 -2.82 18.99
N ASP A 297 -3.46 -3.82 18.14
CA ASP A 297 -4.12 -5.08 18.43
C ASP A 297 -3.14 -6.27 18.27
N PRO A 298 -3.44 -7.43 18.87
CA PRO A 298 -2.59 -8.62 18.78
C PRO A 298 -2.27 -9.06 17.35
N ALA A 299 -3.24 -9.00 16.41
CA ALA A 299 -3.03 -9.46 15.05
C ALA A 299 -2.07 -8.59 14.26
N ILE A 300 -1.95 -7.30 14.56
CA ILE A 300 -1.04 -6.40 13.84
C ILE A 300 0.20 -6.08 14.67
N MET A 301 0.08 -5.26 15.72
CA MET A 301 1.23 -4.83 16.53
C MET A 301 1.89 -5.99 17.27
N GLY A 302 1.11 -7.00 17.68
CA GLY A 302 1.63 -8.22 18.31
C GLY A 302 2.54 -9.06 17.41
N GLN A 303 2.66 -8.72 16.13
CA GLN A 303 3.57 -9.41 15.23
C GLN A 303 4.82 -8.61 14.86
N PHE A 304 4.91 -7.34 15.26
CA PHE A 304 6.01 -6.46 14.89
C PHE A 304 7.39 -6.90 15.41
N PRO A 305 7.57 -7.54 16.58
CA PRO A 305 8.91 -7.94 17.02
C PRO A 305 9.65 -8.80 15.98
N ALA A 306 9.00 -9.85 15.44
CA ALA A 306 9.62 -10.68 14.40
C ALA A 306 9.59 -9.99 13.02
N ALA A 307 8.46 -9.40 12.62
CA ALA A 307 8.30 -8.81 11.29
C ALA A 307 9.25 -7.61 11.06
N ALA A 308 9.35 -6.70 12.04
CA ALA A 308 10.22 -5.53 11.94
C ALA A 308 11.70 -5.93 11.97
N LEU A 309 12.08 -6.93 12.77
CA LEU A 309 13.45 -7.44 12.77
C LEU A 309 13.80 -8.06 11.41
N MET A 310 12.92 -8.90 10.88
CA MET A 310 13.08 -9.55 9.57
C MET A 310 13.29 -8.53 8.46
N TYR A 311 12.44 -7.49 8.41
CA TYR A 311 12.51 -6.42 7.41
C TYR A 311 13.77 -5.54 7.58
N ARG A 312 13.98 -4.96 8.77
CA ARG A 312 15.04 -3.97 9.00
C ARG A 312 16.46 -4.53 8.91
N THR A 313 16.63 -5.84 9.04
CA THR A 313 17.94 -6.50 8.95
C THR A 313 18.16 -7.25 7.63
N GLY A 314 17.22 -7.14 6.68
CA GLY A 314 17.35 -7.76 5.36
C GLY A 314 17.39 -9.29 5.42
N MET A 315 16.63 -9.91 6.32
CA MET A 315 16.58 -11.38 6.42
C MET A 315 15.95 -12.04 5.18
N VAL A 316 15.12 -11.28 4.46
CA VAL A 316 14.65 -11.59 3.11
C VAL A 316 15.45 -10.73 2.14
N ALA A 317 16.04 -11.35 1.12
CA ALA A 317 16.80 -10.66 0.10
C ALA A 317 15.85 -9.98 -0.92
N PRO A 318 16.23 -8.82 -1.48
CA PRO A 318 15.48 -8.20 -2.56
C PRO A 318 15.46 -9.11 -3.79
N GLY A 319 14.33 -9.12 -4.51
CA GLY A 319 14.15 -9.92 -5.73
C GLY A 319 14.92 -9.37 -6.92
N ASP A 320 15.04 -10.13 -8.00
CA ASP A 320 15.51 -9.58 -9.27
C ASP A 320 14.35 -8.83 -9.94
N PRO A 321 14.61 -7.81 -10.77
CA PRO A 321 13.57 -7.22 -11.61
C PRO A 321 13.03 -8.28 -12.57
N VAL A 322 11.73 -8.56 -12.49
CA VAL A 322 11.04 -9.48 -13.41
C VAL A 322 10.24 -8.72 -14.46
N VAL A 323 9.91 -7.46 -14.17
CA VAL A 323 9.33 -6.50 -15.10
C VAL A 323 10.08 -5.19 -14.93
N SER A 324 10.57 -4.64 -16.04
CA SER A 324 11.10 -3.27 -16.09
C SER A 324 10.63 -2.63 -17.38
N VAL A 325 9.88 -1.53 -17.30
CA VAL A 325 9.32 -0.84 -18.48
C VAL A 325 9.76 0.62 -18.53
N HIS A 326 10.13 1.07 -19.71
CA HIS A 326 10.49 2.46 -19.97
C HIS A 326 9.42 3.13 -20.85
N LEU A 327 8.68 4.07 -20.26
CA LEU A 327 7.58 4.75 -20.90
C LEU A 327 8.06 6.09 -21.47
N ALA A 328 7.80 6.32 -22.76
CA ALA A 328 8.05 7.61 -23.38
C ALA A 328 7.01 8.64 -22.87
N LEU A 329 7.46 9.79 -22.38
CA LEU A 329 6.57 10.83 -21.89
C LEU A 329 5.60 11.32 -22.98
N ALA A 330 6.04 11.40 -24.24
CA ALA A 330 5.20 11.75 -25.36
C ALA A 330 4.03 10.75 -25.56
N ASP A 331 4.25 9.47 -25.28
CA ASP A 331 3.23 8.43 -25.37
C ASP A 331 2.22 8.51 -24.21
N LEU A 332 2.70 8.88 -23.01
CA LEU A 332 1.85 9.15 -21.87
C LEU A 332 0.95 10.37 -22.12
N PHE A 333 1.50 11.47 -22.64
CA PHE A 333 0.71 12.64 -23.04
C PHE A 333 -0.25 12.34 -24.19
N ALA A 334 0.07 11.38 -25.07
CA ALA A 334 -0.84 10.87 -26.08
C ALA A 334 -1.90 9.89 -25.53
N LEU A 335 -1.97 9.69 -24.21
CA LEU A 335 -2.92 8.78 -23.54
C LEU A 335 -2.86 7.34 -24.08
N LYS A 336 -1.65 6.87 -24.43
CA LYS A 336 -1.43 5.46 -24.78
C LYS A 336 -1.50 4.57 -23.54
N GLY A 337 -1.10 5.09 -22.38
CA GLY A 337 -1.09 4.43 -21.07
C GLY A 337 0.07 3.46 -20.87
N SER A 338 0.16 2.87 -19.68
CA SER A 338 1.19 1.89 -19.30
C SER A 338 0.68 0.45 -19.37
N PRO A 339 1.52 -0.54 -19.78
CA PRO A 339 1.20 -1.96 -19.64
C PRO A 339 1.33 -2.48 -18.20
N VAL A 340 1.97 -1.69 -17.32
CA VAL A 340 2.17 -1.97 -15.88
C VAL A 340 1.34 -0.97 -15.08
N VAL A 341 0.46 -1.46 -14.21
CA VAL A 341 -0.43 -0.62 -13.39
C VAL A 341 -0.26 -0.93 -11.91
N ALA A 342 -0.22 0.12 -11.09
CA ALA A 342 -0.18 -0.03 -9.64
C ALA A 342 -1.49 -0.66 -9.12
N ALA A 343 -1.39 -1.34 -7.99
CA ALA A 343 -2.55 -1.86 -7.26
C ALA A 343 -3.49 -0.70 -6.88
N ALA A 344 -4.72 -0.70 -7.40
CA ALA A 344 -5.77 0.19 -6.89
C ALA A 344 -6.40 -0.46 -5.65
N SER A 345 -5.88 -0.14 -4.47
CA SER A 345 -6.35 -0.66 -3.18
C SER A 345 -7.01 0.45 -2.36
N LEU A 346 -8.17 0.89 -2.84
CA LEU A 346 -8.98 1.96 -2.22
C LEU A 346 -9.68 1.48 -0.95
N ASP A 347 -9.76 2.35 0.04
CA ASP A 347 -10.71 2.18 1.13
C ASP A 347 -12.17 2.45 0.68
N ASP A 348 -13.12 2.09 1.55
CA ASP A 348 -14.56 2.24 1.34
C ASP A 348 -15.02 3.71 1.24
N LEU A 349 -14.31 4.67 1.83
CA LEU A 349 -14.63 6.10 1.74
C LEU A 349 -14.38 6.59 0.32
N ARG A 350 -13.25 6.19 -0.24
CA ARG A 350 -12.73 6.67 -1.52
C ARG A 350 -13.34 5.95 -2.70
N ALA A 351 -13.78 4.71 -2.47
CA ALA A 351 -14.64 3.99 -3.42
C ALA A 351 -15.91 4.79 -3.79
N ARG A 352 -16.41 5.68 -2.91
CA ARG A 352 -17.61 6.50 -3.17
C ARG A 352 -17.36 7.72 -4.06
N ASP A 353 -16.10 8.17 -4.16
CA ASP A 353 -15.73 9.31 -5.02
C ASP A 353 -15.74 8.91 -6.51
N VAL A 354 -15.74 7.61 -6.81
CA VAL A 354 -15.89 7.07 -8.17
C VAL A 354 -17.34 7.30 -8.64
N PRO A 355 -17.58 7.97 -9.79
CA PRO A 355 -18.93 8.27 -10.25
C PRO A 355 -19.82 7.03 -10.45
N THR A 356 -21.10 7.08 -10.06
CA THR A 356 -22.07 5.99 -10.27
C THR A 356 -22.20 5.64 -11.75
N GLY A 357 -21.96 4.38 -12.10
CA GLY A 357 -21.96 3.90 -13.50
C GLY A 357 -20.60 4.00 -14.19
N ALA A 358 -19.59 4.59 -13.54
CA ALA A 358 -18.22 4.50 -14.00
C ALA A 358 -17.72 3.07 -13.80
N THR A 359 -17.62 2.33 -14.90
CA THR A 359 -16.81 1.12 -14.94
C THR A 359 -15.36 1.61 -14.96
N VAL A 360 -14.61 1.39 -13.87
CA VAL A 360 -13.14 1.48 -13.94
C VAL A 360 -12.71 0.36 -14.88
N ALA A 361 -12.57 0.71 -16.15
CA ALA A 361 -12.26 -0.25 -17.18
C ALA A 361 -10.80 -0.65 -17.02
N ALA A 362 -10.58 -1.76 -16.33
CA ALA A 362 -9.35 -2.51 -16.53
C ALA A 362 -9.41 -3.16 -17.92
N ALA A 363 -9.19 -2.37 -18.97
CA ALA A 363 -9.41 -2.80 -20.34
C ALA A 363 -8.17 -2.63 -21.22
N ALA A 364 -7.90 -3.70 -21.97
CA ALA A 364 -6.83 -3.97 -22.95
C ALA A 364 -5.42 -4.23 -22.38
N VAL A 365 -5.31 -5.40 -21.73
CA VAL A 365 -4.11 -6.16 -21.37
C VAL A 365 -3.23 -6.42 -22.61
N THR A 366 -2.06 -5.78 -22.69
CA THR A 366 -0.81 -6.56 -22.71
C THR A 366 -0.26 -6.51 -21.29
N ALA A 367 -1.09 -6.88 -20.31
CA ALA A 367 -0.76 -6.78 -18.90
C ALA A 367 0.32 -7.81 -18.59
N ILE A 368 1.30 -7.37 -17.83
CA ILE A 368 2.18 -8.27 -17.11
C ILE A 368 1.33 -9.26 -16.30
N ASP A 369 1.79 -10.49 -16.20
CA ASP A 369 1.15 -11.50 -15.37
C ASP A 369 0.96 -10.92 -13.96
N PRO A 370 -0.26 -10.89 -13.40
CA PRO A 370 -0.49 -10.30 -12.07
C PRO A 370 0.30 -11.00 -10.97
N LEU A 371 0.74 -12.23 -11.20
CA LEU A 371 1.60 -12.96 -10.28
C LEU A 371 3.06 -12.50 -10.31
N ALA A 372 3.47 -11.64 -11.25
CA ALA A 372 4.84 -11.11 -11.35
C ALA A 372 5.28 -10.38 -10.07
N TYR A 373 4.36 -9.65 -9.42
CA TYR A 373 4.58 -8.98 -8.14
C TYR A 373 4.85 -9.94 -6.96
N LEU A 374 4.60 -11.24 -7.14
CA LEU A 374 4.97 -12.26 -6.16
C LEU A 374 6.30 -12.96 -6.51
N VAL A 375 6.81 -12.76 -7.73
CA VAL A 375 8.07 -13.37 -8.20
C VAL A 375 9.25 -12.45 -7.89
N GLY A 376 9.18 -11.16 -8.23
CA GLY A 376 10.28 -10.22 -8.07
C GLY A 376 9.86 -8.77 -8.30
N ARG A 377 10.85 -7.88 -8.49
CA ARG A 377 10.59 -6.44 -8.62
C ARG A 377 9.88 -6.08 -9.92
N VAL A 378 8.99 -5.10 -9.81
CA VAL A 378 8.32 -4.46 -10.95
C VAL A 378 8.70 -2.97 -10.97
N GLU A 379 9.33 -2.55 -12.07
CA GLU A 379 9.95 -1.24 -12.18
C GLU A 379 9.39 -0.48 -13.40
N VAL A 380 9.13 0.81 -13.23
CA VAL A 380 8.71 1.73 -14.29
C VAL A 380 9.65 2.92 -14.32
N ALA A 381 10.13 3.27 -15.49
CA ALA A 381 10.84 4.53 -15.72
C ALA A 381 10.11 5.38 -16.75
N VAL A 382 10.07 6.70 -16.55
CA VAL A 382 9.48 7.66 -17.49
C VAL A 382 10.57 8.58 -18.04
N GLY A 383 10.73 8.59 -19.36
CA GLY A 383 11.79 9.35 -20.03
C GLY A 383 11.38 9.97 -21.36
N GLU A 384 12.32 10.64 -22.01
CA GLU A 384 12.07 11.27 -23.33
C GLU A 384 11.80 10.24 -24.43
N ALA A 385 12.45 9.09 -24.37
CA ALA A 385 12.30 7.99 -25.31
C ALA A 385 11.96 6.69 -24.58
N ALA A 386 11.21 5.82 -25.24
CA ALA A 386 11.02 4.45 -24.80
C ALA A 386 12.36 3.70 -24.91
N ALA A 387 12.61 2.80 -23.96
CA ALA A 387 13.76 1.89 -23.98
C ALA A 387 13.26 0.42 -23.92
N PRO A 388 14.13 -0.56 -24.20
CA PRO A 388 13.74 -1.97 -24.15
C PRO A 388 13.15 -2.33 -22.78
N ALA A 389 12.01 -3.01 -22.78
CA ALA A 389 11.43 -3.57 -21.57
C ALA A 389 12.09 -4.91 -21.21
N ILE A 390 12.28 -5.15 -19.92
CA ILE A 390 12.59 -6.47 -19.38
C ILE A 390 11.28 -7.11 -18.98
N ILE A 391 10.97 -8.28 -19.54
CA ILE A 391 9.88 -9.15 -19.09
C ILE A 391 10.48 -10.54 -18.94
N ALA A 392 10.66 -10.98 -17.70
CA ALA A 392 11.23 -12.29 -17.40
C ALA A 392 10.25 -13.41 -17.78
N ASP A 393 10.79 -14.57 -18.17
CA ASP A 393 10.01 -15.80 -18.28
C ASP A 393 9.65 -16.31 -16.87
N LEU A 394 8.37 -16.18 -16.51
CA LEU A 394 7.86 -16.54 -15.19
C LEU A 394 7.47 -18.03 -15.09
N ALA A 395 7.50 -18.81 -16.18
CA ALA A 395 6.98 -20.18 -16.21
C ALA A 395 7.67 -21.11 -15.20
N LYS A 396 8.96 -20.86 -14.90
CA LYS A 396 9.71 -21.64 -13.90
C LYS A 396 9.41 -21.25 -12.45
N ARG A 397 8.69 -20.16 -12.24
CA ARG A 397 8.40 -19.57 -10.92
C ARG A 397 6.91 -19.62 -10.58
N ILE A 398 6.05 -19.90 -11.55
CA ILE A 398 4.60 -19.99 -11.39
C ILE A 398 4.15 -21.40 -11.77
N ASP A 399 3.87 -22.22 -10.78
CA ASP A 399 3.13 -23.46 -10.96
C ASP A 399 1.63 -23.16 -10.89
N ARG A 400 1.02 -22.94 -12.06
CA ARG A 400 -0.40 -22.61 -12.17
C ARG A 400 -1.32 -23.76 -11.76
N ALA A 401 -0.89 -25.01 -11.94
CA ALA A 401 -1.69 -26.17 -11.57
C ALA A 401 -1.77 -26.31 -10.04
N ALA A 402 -0.65 -26.12 -9.35
CA ALA A 402 -0.58 -26.14 -7.90
C ALA A 402 -0.99 -24.81 -7.23
N GLY A 403 -1.13 -23.74 -8.03
CA GLY A 403 -1.39 -22.38 -7.56
C GLY A 403 -0.24 -21.79 -6.75
N VAL A 404 1.00 -22.16 -7.04
CA VAL A 404 2.20 -21.77 -6.29
C VAL A 404 3.03 -20.77 -7.10
N VAL A 405 3.37 -19.66 -6.47
CA VAL A 405 4.35 -18.69 -6.99
C VAL A 405 5.58 -18.69 -6.09
N THR A 406 6.77 -18.73 -6.68
CA THR A 406 8.05 -18.72 -5.96
C THR A 406 8.87 -17.49 -6.35
N SER A 407 9.41 -16.78 -5.37
CA SER A 407 10.23 -15.59 -5.62
C SER A 407 11.51 -15.91 -6.40
N THR A 408 12.14 -14.92 -7.03
CA THR A 408 13.43 -15.11 -7.73
C THR A 408 14.52 -15.60 -6.78
N THR A 409 14.48 -15.15 -5.53
CA THR A 409 15.38 -15.56 -4.44
C THR A 409 15.12 -16.97 -3.92
N ALA A 410 13.97 -17.58 -4.28
CA ALA A 410 13.46 -18.85 -3.75
C ALA A 410 13.25 -18.85 -2.21
N GLN A 411 13.32 -17.69 -1.56
CA GLN A 411 13.09 -17.55 -0.13
C GLN A 411 11.60 -17.44 0.23
N LEU A 412 10.75 -17.11 -0.75
CA LEU A 412 9.32 -16.92 -0.54
C LEU A 412 8.53 -17.82 -1.49
N ALA A 413 7.46 -18.42 -0.99
CA ALA A 413 6.46 -19.07 -1.83
C ALA A 413 5.05 -18.69 -1.39
N TRP A 414 4.17 -18.44 -2.36
CA TRP A 414 2.78 -18.09 -2.16
C TRP A 414 1.90 -19.13 -2.86
N ASN A 415 1.15 -19.92 -2.09
CA ASN A 415 0.10 -20.77 -2.62
C ASN A 415 -1.24 -20.04 -2.54
N HIS A 416 -1.68 -19.45 -3.65
CA HIS A 416 -2.87 -18.60 -3.69
C HIS A 416 -4.18 -19.40 -3.72
N GLN A 417 -4.13 -20.69 -4.06
CA GLN A 417 -5.31 -21.57 -3.97
C GLN A 417 -5.56 -22.00 -2.51
N ARG A 418 -4.49 -22.30 -1.78
CA ARG A 418 -4.53 -22.70 -0.37
C ARG A 418 -4.62 -21.52 0.59
N GLY A 419 -4.23 -20.32 0.15
CA GLY A 419 -4.12 -19.14 1.00
C GLY A 419 -2.99 -19.29 2.01
N LEU A 420 -1.80 -19.65 1.55
CA LEU A 420 -0.64 -19.95 2.38
C LEU A 420 0.61 -19.28 1.80
N VAL A 421 1.34 -18.54 2.64
CA VAL A 421 2.67 -18.01 2.33
C VAL A 421 3.69 -18.68 3.23
N THR A 422 4.81 -19.10 2.67
CA THR A 422 5.97 -19.60 3.40
C THR A 422 7.19 -18.70 3.19
N ILE A 423 7.93 -18.47 4.27
CA ILE A 423 9.20 -17.74 4.30
C ILE A 423 10.27 -18.79 4.66
N ASP A 424 11.25 -18.99 3.79
CA ASP A 424 12.36 -19.93 4.00
C ASP A 424 13.70 -19.25 3.71
N THR A 425 14.19 -18.46 4.67
CA THR A 425 15.50 -17.81 4.60
C THR A 425 16.46 -18.42 5.61
N PRO A 426 17.78 -18.19 5.49
CA PRO A 426 18.72 -18.67 6.49
C PRO A 426 18.43 -18.16 7.91
N MET A 427 17.91 -16.93 8.07
CA MET A 427 17.74 -16.28 9.38
C MET A 427 16.28 -16.16 9.82
N ALA A 428 15.31 -16.40 8.92
CA ALA A 428 13.89 -16.35 9.21
C ALA A 428 13.15 -17.47 8.47
N GLN A 429 12.39 -18.27 9.20
CA GLN A 429 11.58 -19.34 8.63
C GLN A 429 10.20 -19.39 9.27
N GLY A 430 9.15 -19.48 8.46
CA GLY A 430 7.78 -19.48 8.96
C GLY A 430 6.74 -19.57 7.87
N ALA A 431 5.48 -19.44 8.28
CA ALA A 431 4.34 -19.40 7.39
C ALA A 431 3.21 -18.53 7.93
N THR A 432 2.40 -17.99 7.03
CA THR A 432 1.15 -17.30 7.36
C THR A 432 0.04 -17.68 6.39
N GLY A 433 -1.21 -17.66 6.87
CA GLY A 433 -2.38 -18.06 6.12
C GLY A 433 -3.11 -19.23 6.75
N PHE A 434 -3.66 -20.13 5.93
CA PHE A 434 -4.35 -21.33 6.40
C PHE A 434 -3.37 -22.45 6.80
N LEU A 435 -3.00 -22.50 8.07
CA LEU A 435 -1.90 -23.34 8.58
C LEU A 435 -2.31 -24.79 8.91
N ALA A 436 -3.58 -25.05 9.23
CA ALA A 436 -4.03 -26.38 9.66
C ALA A 436 -4.25 -27.39 8.51
N GLN A 437 -4.09 -27.00 7.25
CA GLN A 437 -4.37 -27.88 6.11
C GLN A 437 -3.40 -29.06 6.02
N ALA A 438 -2.12 -28.83 6.32
CA ALA A 438 -1.06 -29.84 6.33
C ALA A 438 0.15 -29.31 7.11
N PRO A 439 0.97 -30.18 7.72
CA PRO A 439 2.25 -29.77 8.27
C PRO A 439 3.13 -29.08 7.22
N ILE A 440 3.81 -28.02 7.63
CA ILE A 440 4.69 -27.21 6.79
C ILE A 440 6.12 -27.53 7.17
N ALA A 441 6.94 -27.90 6.19
CA ALA A 441 8.35 -28.17 6.37
C ALA A 441 9.18 -27.16 5.57
N LEU A 442 10.07 -26.46 6.27
CA LEU A 442 11.02 -25.49 5.74
C LEU A 442 12.45 -26.02 5.97
N GLY A 443 13.47 -25.27 5.58
CA GLY A 443 14.87 -25.72 5.68
C GLY A 443 15.31 -26.17 7.07
N CYS A 444 14.88 -25.49 8.13
CA CYS A 444 15.19 -25.78 9.54
C CYS A 444 13.90 -25.93 10.39
N VAL A 445 12.84 -25.19 10.09
CA VAL A 445 11.62 -25.14 10.90
C VAL A 445 10.55 -26.06 10.32
N ARG A 446 9.86 -26.80 11.18
CA ARG A 446 8.62 -27.50 10.85
C ARG A 446 7.48 -26.95 11.69
N VAL A 447 6.33 -26.70 11.08
CA VAL A 447 5.13 -26.18 11.74
C VAL A 447 3.97 -27.15 11.55
N ALA A 448 3.30 -27.50 12.64
CA ALA A 448 2.05 -28.25 12.64
C ALA A 448 1.03 -27.50 13.52
N ALA A 449 0.31 -26.56 12.92
CA ALA A 449 -0.67 -25.73 13.63
C ALA A 449 -1.99 -26.47 13.86
N GLY A 450 -2.56 -26.33 15.05
CA GLY A 450 -3.90 -26.83 15.40
C GLY A 450 -5.01 -25.78 15.24
N PHE A 451 -4.70 -24.61 14.68
CA PHE A 451 -5.64 -23.53 14.40
C PHE A 451 -5.69 -23.23 12.89
N GLU A 452 -6.87 -22.86 12.39
CA GLU A 452 -7.18 -22.72 10.96
C GLU A 452 -6.28 -21.68 10.28
N TYR A 453 -6.26 -20.46 10.81
CA TYR A 453 -5.63 -19.30 10.18
C TYR A 453 -4.72 -18.55 11.14
N GLY A 454 -3.58 -18.07 10.65
CA GLY A 454 -2.69 -17.21 11.44
C GLY A 454 -1.29 -17.09 10.89
N ALA A 455 -0.33 -16.93 11.78
CA ALA A 455 1.08 -16.76 11.47
C ALA A 455 1.94 -17.50 12.49
N VAL A 456 3.00 -18.16 12.01
CA VAL A 456 4.05 -18.80 12.83
C VAL A 456 5.39 -18.49 12.20
N VAL A 457 6.29 -17.82 12.91
CA VAL A 457 7.62 -17.49 12.38
C VAL A 457 8.70 -17.65 13.45
N VAL A 458 9.86 -18.14 13.04
CA VAL A 458 11.08 -18.18 13.84
C VAL A 458 12.11 -17.26 13.19
N VAL A 459 12.65 -16.31 13.96
CA VAL A 459 13.71 -15.39 13.53
C VAL A 459 14.94 -15.50 14.44
N ALA A 460 16.13 -15.40 13.85
CA ALA A 460 17.38 -15.35 14.60
C ALA A 460 17.56 -13.97 15.26
N LEU A 461 17.94 -13.95 16.53
CA LEU A 461 18.22 -12.73 17.31
C LEU A 461 19.72 -12.43 17.42
N ASP A 462 20.58 -13.35 16.97
CA ASP A 462 22.05 -13.27 17.07
C ASP A 462 22.74 -13.08 15.70
N GLY A 463 21.97 -12.84 14.64
CA GLY A 463 22.48 -12.63 13.27
C GLY A 463 23.08 -13.88 12.62
N ARG A 464 22.84 -15.07 13.18
CA ARG A 464 23.31 -16.35 12.61
C ARG A 464 22.17 -17.08 11.91
N PRO A 465 22.48 -17.93 10.90
CA PRO A 465 21.46 -18.81 10.33
C PRO A 465 20.77 -19.66 11.41
N LEU A 466 19.48 -19.96 11.28
CA LEU A 466 18.69 -20.74 12.24
C LEU A 466 19.28 -22.12 12.53
N THR A 467 20.02 -22.69 11.59
CA THR A 467 20.77 -23.95 11.76
C THR A 467 21.95 -23.84 12.73
N GLN A 468 22.36 -22.61 13.10
CA GLN A 468 23.50 -22.32 13.98
C GLN A 468 23.18 -21.35 15.11
N SER A 469 22.09 -20.58 15.00
CA SER A 469 21.66 -19.58 15.98
C SER A 469 21.48 -20.20 17.37
N LYS A 470 21.89 -19.45 18.40
CA LYS A 470 21.75 -19.80 19.81
C LYS A 470 20.74 -18.92 20.54
N ARG A 471 20.13 -17.98 19.81
CA ARG A 471 19.10 -17.09 20.34
C ARG A 471 18.13 -16.76 19.22
N MET A 472 16.90 -17.25 19.34
CA MET A 472 15.84 -17.09 18.35
C MET A 472 14.54 -16.66 19.03
N LEU A 473 13.68 -15.96 18.27
CA LEU A 473 12.30 -15.65 18.67
C LEU A 473 11.36 -16.50 17.81
N LEU A 474 10.53 -17.31 18.46
CA LEU A 474 9.33 -17.89 17.84
C LEU A 474 8.14 -16.99 18.18
N GLN A 475 7.39 -16.59 17.16
CA GLN A 475 6.19 -15.78 17.29
C GLN A 475 5.01 -16.49 16.62
N VAL A 476 3.85 -16.43 17.28
CA VAL A 476 2.61 -17.10 16.87
C VAL A 476 1.45 -16.13 16.99
N MET A 477 0.58 -16.10 15.99
CA MET A 477 -0.66 -15.35 15.99
C MET A 477 -1.77 -16.10 15.25
N SER A 478 -3.03 -15.83 15.58
CA SER A 478 -4.22 -16.42 14.98
C SER A 478 -5.24 -15.33 14.66
N GLU A 479 -6.53 -15.62 14.71
CA GLU A 479 -7.62 -14.65 14.57
C GLU A 479 -7.87 -13.90 15.89
N GLU A 480 -8.30 -12.65 15.80
CA GLU A 480 -8.70 -11.82 16.93
C GLU A 480 -10.12 -11.25 16.76
N SER A 481 -10.76 -10.88 17.86
CA SER A 481 -12.01 -10.13 17.84
C SER A 481 -12.21 -9.33 19.13
N ASN A 482 -13.15 -8.39 19.13
CA ASN A 482 -13.69 -7.86 20.39
C ASN A 482 -14.43 -8.98 21.15
N PHE A 483 -14.34 -9.01 22.48
CA PHE A 483 -15.11 -9.95 23.29
C PHE A 483 -16.61 -9.74 23.05
N GLY A 484 -17.34 -10.84 22.78
CA GLY A 484 -18.76 -10.77 22.45
C GLY A 484 -19.09 -10.28 21.03
N TRP A 485 -18.09 -10.17 20.13
CA TRP A 485 -18.32 -10.00 18.70
C TRP A 485 -19.19 -11.14 18.16
N SER A 486 -20.19 -10.80 17.34
CA SER A 486 -21.09 -11.78 16.74
C SER A 486 -21.61 -11.31 15.39
N ALA A 487 -21.42 -12.16 14.38
CA ALA A 487 -21.97 -12.00 13.04
C ALA A 487 -22.26 -13.38 12.44
N PRO A 488 -23.35 -14.05 12.87
CA PRO A 488 -23.63 -15.43 12.48
C PRO A 488 -23.94 -15.54 10.97
N GLY A 489 -23.60 -16.68 10.39
CA GLY A 489 -23.78 -16.98 8.97
C GLY A 489 -22.48 -16.92 8.18
N THR A 490 -22.60 -16.97 6.85
CA THR A 490 -21.48 -16.95 5.89
C THR A 490 -21.78 -15.97 4.77
N GLY A 491 -20.76 -15.55 4.03
CA GLY A 491 -20.94 -14.54 3.00
C GLY A 491 -21.19 -13.16 3.61
N LEU A 492 -21.88 -12.31 2.85
CA LEU A 492 -22.29 -10.97 3.30
C LEU A 492 -23.31 -11.06 4.44
N ARG A 493 -22.84 -11.14 5.68
CA ARG A 493 -23.61 -11.43 6.89
C ARG A 493 -23.72 -10.20 7.79
N ALA A 494 -24.83 -10.13 8.54
CA ALA A 494 -25.09 -8.99 9.42
C ALA A 494 -24.27 -9.06 10.71
N ILE A 495 -23.75 -7.92 11.15
CA ILE A 495 -23.11 -7.75 12.45
C ILE A 495 -24.22 -7.67 13.50
N ALA A 496 -24.36 -8.73 14.29
CA ALA A 496 -25.32 -8.77 15.39
C ALA A 496 -24.79 -8.02 16.62
N SER A 497 -23.48 -8.08 16.87
CA SER A 497 -22.80 -7.40 17.97
C SER A 497 -21.37 -7.05 17.56
N ILE A 498 -20.96 -5.80 17.83
CA ILE A 498 -19.58 -5.34 17.64
C ILE A 498 -18.64 -5.77 18.78
N GLY A 499 -19.19 -6.38 19.83
CA GLY A 499 -18.45 -6.74 21.05
C GLY A 499 -17.93 -5.53 21.82
N GLY A 500 -17.02 -5.79 22.75
CA GLY A 500 -16.32 -4.78 23.54
C GLY A 500 -15.01 -5.33 24.11
N PRO A 501 -14.38 -4.62 25.07
CA PRO A 501 -13.16 -5.09 25.70
C PRO A 501 -13.40 -6.37 26.54
N PRO A 502 -12.37 -7.22 26.71
CA PRO A 502 -11.05 -7.12 26.08
C PRO A 502 -11.05 -7.57 24.62
N VAL A 503 -9.99 -7.24 23.88
CA VAL A 503 -9.66 -7.96 22.65
C VAL A 503 -9.30 -9.40 22.99
N VAL A 504 -9.87 -10.37 22.27
CA VAL A 504 -9.63 -11.80 22.46
C VAL A 504 -8.98 -12.41 21.22
N VAL A 505 -8.08 -13.36 21.45
CA VAL A 505 -7.35 -14.09 20.42
C VAL A 505 -7.81 -15.54 20.42
N ARG A 506 -8.00 -16.13 19.25
CA ARG A 506 -8.32 -17.56 19.12
C ARG A 506 -7.15 -18.39 19.65
N ALA A 507 -7.44 -19.30 20.57
CA ALA A 507 -6.43 -20.09 21.25
C ALA A 507 -5.45 -20.78 20.28
N PHE A 508 -4.15 -20.67 20.57
CA PHE A 508 -3.12 -21.38 19.83
C PHE A 508 -3.11 -22.86 20.19
N SER A 509 -2.67 -23.68 19.26
CA SER A 509 -2.44 -25.11 19.49
C SER A 509 -1.56 -25.67 18.37
N GLY A 510 -0.94 -26.81 18.62
CA GLY A 510 -0.05 -27.46 17.68
C GLY A 510 1.40 -27.46 18.15
N SER A 511 2.32 -27.64 17.21
CA SER A 511 3.75 -27.75 17.51
C SER A 511 4.64 -27.10 16.45
N VAL A 512 5.84 -26.70 16.88
CA VAL A 512 6.95 -26.24 16.05
C VAL A 512 8.18 -27.05 16.40
N SER A 513 9.04 -27.38 15.43
CA SER A 513 10.32 -28.05 15.71
C SER A 513 11.45 -27.54 14.83
N LEU A 514 12.66 -27.53 15.37
CA LEU A 514 13.90 -27.25 14.65
C LEU A 514 14.59 -28.55 14.23
N GLY A 515 14.82 -28.70 12.93
CA GLY A 515 15.54 -29.80 12.29
C GLY A 515 17.05 -29.67 12.43
N ARG A 516 17.56 -29.64 13.66
CA ARG A 516 19.01 -29.61 13.97
C ARG A 516 19.36 -30.54 15.13
N ALA A 517 20.60 -31.03 15.15
CA ALA A 517 21.03 -32.08 16.07
C ALA A 517 21.00 -31.66 17.55
N ASP A 518 21.26 -30.39 17.85
CA ASP A 518 21.26 -29.80 19.19
C ASP A 518 19.88 -29.24 19.61
N ALA A 519 18.82 -29.42 18.82
CA ALA A 519 17.51 -28.83 19.10
C ALA A 519 16.92 -29.25 20.46
N ALA A 520 17.23 -30.45 20.95
CA ALA A 520 16.79 -30.92 22.26
C ALA A 520 17.51 -30.24 23.44
N ALA A 521 18.67 -29.61 23.20
CA ALA A 521 19.42 -28.87 24.21
C ALA A 521 19.01 -27.39 24.30
N LEU A 522 18.32 -26.87 23.28
CA LEU A 522 17.84 -25.49 23.28
C LEU A 522 16.56 -25.39 24.12
N ALA A 523 16.61 -24.58 25.16
CA ALA A 523 15.47 -24.27 26.02
C ALA A 523 14.47 -23.37 25.29
N VAL A 524 13.20 -23.51 25.67
CA VAL A 524 12.10 -22.68 25.16
C VAL A 524 11.45 -21.98 26.34
N THR A 525 11.50 -20.66 26.36
CA THR A 525 10.92 -19.83 27.41
C THR A 525 9.71 -19.07 26.85
N PRO A 526 8.48 -19.41 27.28
CA PRO A 526 7.29 -18.60 27.03
C PRO A 526 7.49 -17.16 27.51
N LEU A 527 7.03 -16.19 26.72
CA LEU A 527 7.06 -14.77 27.09
C LEU A 527 5.64 -14.19 27.12
N ASP A 528 5.44 -13.19 27.98
CA ASP A 528 4.22 -12.39 28.04
C ASP A 528 4.10 -11.44 26.83
N ALA A 529 2.99 -10.69 26.75
CA ALA A 529 2.74 -9.77 25.65
C ALA A 529 3.76 -8.62 25.52
N ASN A 530 4.61 -8.41 26.52
CA ASN A 530 5.67 -7.39 26.53
C ASN A 530 7.07 -8.01 26.29
N GLY A 531 7.16 -9.33 26.12
CA GLY A 531 8.41 -10.05 25.86
C GLY A 531 9.19 -10.45 27.12
N TYR A 532 8.58 -10.40 28.31
CA TYR A 532 9.21 -10.89 29.54
C TYR A 532 8.91 -12.38 29.77
N PRO A 533 9.82 -13.17 30.37
CA PRO A 533 9.55 -14.57 30.72
C PRO A 533 8.28 -14.72 31.56
N ASP A 534 7.33 -15.52 31.07
CA ASP A 534 6.10 -15.84 31.77
C ASP A 534 6.27 -17.15 32.54
N THR A 535 6.47 -17.05 33.86
CA THR A 535 6.65 -18.21 34.73
C THR A 535 5.36 -18.98 35.01
N SER A 536 4.20 -18.41 34.65
CA SER A 536 2.90 -19.11 34.75
C SER A 536 2.65 -20.02 33.55
N ALA A 537 3.33 -19.78 32.43
CA ALA A 537 3.28 -20.59 31.22
C ALA A 537 4.39 -21.65 31.25
N ALA A 538 4.01 -22.91 31.42
CA ALA A 538 4.93 -24.05 31.39
C ALA A 538 4.53 -25.05 30.30
N GLY A 539 5.42 -25.99 29.98
CA GLY A 539 5.12 -27.10 29.05
C GLY A 539 5.38 -26.82 27.58
N ALA A 540 6.08 -25.72 27.23
CA ALA A 540 6.49 -25.45 25.85
C ALA A 540 7.54 -26.44 25.32
N GLY A 541 8.30 -27.11 26.19
CA GLY A 541 9.28 -28.14 25.80
C GLY A 541 10.63 -27.56 25.37
N HIS A 542 11.25 -28.20 24.37
CA HIS A 542 12.55 -27.84 23.81
C HIS A 542 12.43 -27.62 22.30
N ALA A 543 13.46 -27.05 21.67
CA ALA A 543 13.36 -26.67 20.26
C ALA A 543 13.16 -27.85 19.28
N ASN A 544 13.41 -29.10 19.68
CA ASN A 544 13.09 -30.29 18.87
C ASN A 544 11.59 -30.62 18.85
N ALA A 545 10.81 -30.12 19.81
CA ALA A 545 9.36 -30.31 19.91
C ALA A 545 8.74 -29.22 20.81
N ILE A 546 8.49 -28.05 20.23
CA ILE A 546 7.87 -26.91 20.89
C ILE A 546 6.35 -27.10 20.86
N THR A 547 5.71 -27.14 22.03
CA THR A 547 4.24 -27.11 22.13
C THR A 547 3.76 -25.67 22.13
N LEU A 548 2.83 -25.35 21.23
CA LEU A 548 2.17 -24.04 21.21
C LEU A 548 1.13 -23.97 22.32
N LEU A 549 1.34 -23.06 23.27
CA LEU A 549 0.49 -22.84 24.44
C LEU A 549 -0.67 -21.92 24.06
N PRO A 550 -1.90 -22.16 24.57
CA PRO A 550 -3.11 -21.48 24.10
C PRO A 550 -3.10 -19.94 24.09
N GLY A 551 -2.36 -19.31 25.00
CA GLY A 551 -2.32 -17.85 25.17
C GLY A 551 -0.94 -17.22 25.03
N THR A 552 0.05 -17.94 24.53
CA THR A 552 1.44 -17.45 24.45
C THR A 552 1.80 -17.11 23.00
N MET A 553 1.99 -15.83 22.71
CA MET A 553 2.36 -15.34 21.36
C MET A 553 3.86 -15.44 21.09
N TYR A 554 4.70 -15.41 22.12
CA TYR A 554 6.15 -15.31 21.96
C TYR A 554 6.89 -16.36 22.77
N TYR A 555 7.97 -16.88 22.19
CA TYR A 555 8.88 -17.80 22.84
C TYR A 555 10.32 -17.40 22.54
N LEU A 556 11.14 -17.28 23.56
CA LEU A 556 12.58 -17.22 23.41
C LEU A 556 13.12 -18.65 23.30
N ILE A 557 13.87 -18.93 22.25
CA ILE A 557 14.58 -20.19 22.07
C ILE A 557 16.08 -19.93 22.19
N GLY A 558 16.76 -20.63 23.08
CA GLY A 558 18.20 -20.46 23.27
C GLY A 558 18.83 -21.42 24.27
N GLU A 559 20.14 -21.30 24.44
CA GLU A 559 20.92 -22.03 25.47
C GLU A 559 20.80 -21.40 26.85
#